data_AF-A0A256YSA6-F1
#
_entry.id   AF-A0A256YSA6-F1
#
_cell.length_a   1.000
_cell.length_b   1.000
_cell.length_c   1.000
_cell.angle_alpha   90.00
_cell.angle_beta   90.00
_cell.angle_gamma   90.00
#
_symmetry.space_group_name_H-M   'P 1'
#
loop_
_entity.id
_entity.type
_entity.pdbx_description
1 polymer ?
#
loop_
_entity_poly.entity_id
_entity_poly.type
_entity_poly.pdbx_seq_one_letter_code
_entity_poly.pdbx_strand_id
1 'polypeptide(L)' 'KKRFRAAMMAAELFSEYGYRAVMALSGRGVGPKTAGRILEMVFADEDELTRKVFGEEIRYARTRRFWD' A
#
# COMPACT_ATOMS: atom_id res chain seq x y z
N LYS A 1 -10.57 -7.43 16.57
CA LYS A 1 -11.13 -7.80 15.24
C LYS A 1 -10.54 -6.99 14.07
N LYS A 2 -10.49 -5.64 14.08
CA LYS A 2 -9.98 -4.82 12.94
C LYS A 2 -8.49 -5.06 12.60
N ARG A 3 -7.61 -5.09 13.62
CA ARG A 3 -6.16 -5.33 13.42
C ARG A 3 -5.87 -6.71 12.82
N PHE A 4 -6.58 -7.74 13.28
CA PHE A 4 -6.47 -9.09 12.72
C PHE A 4 -6.85 -9.14 11.25
N ARG A 5 -7.96 -8.51 10.84
CA ARG A 5 -8.35 -8.41 9.42
C ARG A 5 -7.30 -7.69 8.57
N ALA A 6 -6.71 -6.61 9.08
CA ALA A 6 -5.64 -5.90 8.39
C ALA A 6 -4.39 -6.78 8.21
N ALA A 7 -4.00 -7.52 9.25
CA ALA A 7 -2.87 -8.45 9.18
C ALA A 7 -3.13 -9.60 8.18
N MET A 8 -4.34 -10.17 8.18
CA MET A 8 -4.73 -11.20 7.21
C MET A 8 -4.63 -10.69 5.77
N MET A 9 -5.17 -9.49 5.50
CA MET A 9 -5.08 -8.87 4.17
C MET A 9 -3.62 -8.58 3.77
N ALA A 10 -2.77 -8.16 4.70
CA ALA A 10 -1.35 -7.96 4.42
C ALA A 10 -0.65 -9.29 4.06
N ALA A 11 -0.98 -10.38 4.76
CA ALA A 11 -0.44 -11.71 4.48
C ALA A 11 -0.91 -12.24 3.12
N GLU A 12 -2.17 -12.02 2.77
CA GLU A 12 -2.74 -12.37 1.46
C GLU A 12 -2.03 -11.63 0.32
N LEU A 13 -1.86 -10.31 0.45
CA LEU A 13 -1.09 -9.52 -0.53
C LEU A 13 0.36 -10.00 -0.65
N PHE A 14 1.00 -10.36 0.46
CA PHE A 14 2.34 -10.93 0.42
C PHE A 14 2.38 -12.28 -0.30
N SER A 15 1.39 -13.14 -0.05
CA SER A 15 1.29 -14.43 -0.71
C SER A 15 1.08 -14.32 -2.23
N GLU A 16 0.40 -13.27 -2.68
CA GLU A 16 0.08 -13.07 -4.10
C GLU A 16 1.19 -12.29 -4.85
N TYR A 17 1.66 -11.18 -4.27
CA TYR A 17 2.57 -10.24 -4.96
C TYR A 17 4.02 -10.30 -4.46
N GLY A 18 4.32 -11.08 -3.42
CA GLY A 18 5.67 -11.27 -2.88
C GLY A 18 6.33 -9.95 -2.46
N TYR A 19 7.55 -9.71 -2.95
CA TYR A 19 8.35 -8.53 -2.58
C TYR A 19 7.66 -7.19 -2.92
N ARG A 20 6.85 -7.15 -3.98
CA ARG A 20 6.07 -5.95 -4.35
C ARG A 20 5.08 -5.55 -3.25
N ALA A 21 4.49 -6.53 -2.56
CA ALA A 21 3.63 -6.25 -1.42
C ALA A 21 4.39 -5.65 -0.25
N VAL A 22 5.62 -6.12 0.01
CA VAL A 22 6.49 -5.55 1.06
C VAL A 22 6.79 -4.09 0.75
N MET A 23 7.15 -3.79 -0.51
CA MET A 23 7.39 -2.41 -0.94
C MET A 23 6.14 -1.54 -0.74
N ALA A 24 4.97 -1.99 -1.20
CA ALA A 24 3.74 -1.22 -1.05
C ALA A 24 3.34 -0.99 0.42
N LEU A 25 3.42 -2.02 1.26
CA LEU A 25 3.06 -1.95 2.69
C LEU A 25 4.06 -1.13 3.52
N SER A 26 5.28 -0.92 3.03
CA SER A 26 6.28 -0.08 3.70
C SER A 26 5.97 1.41 3.61
N GLY A 27 5.10 1.82 2.67
CA GLY A 27 4.73 3.22 2.45
C GLY A 27 3.99 3.83 3.64
N ARG A 28 4.37 5.06 4.02
CA ARG A 28 3.76 5.81 5.11
C ARG A 28 2.31 6.15 4.81
N GLY A 29 1.41 5.65 5.66
CA GLY A 29 -0.03 5.81 5.46
C GLY A 29 -0.63 4.83 4.44
N VAL A 30 0.18 3.91 3.91
CA VAL A 30 -0.27 2.83 3.03
C VAL A 30 -0.64 1.61 3.87
N GLY A 31 -1.92 1.48 4.18
CA GLY A 31 -2.45 0.27 4.81
C GLY A 31 -2.74 -0.83 3.78
N PRO A 32 -3.09 -2.06 4.23
CA PRO A 32 -3.34 -3.22 3.35
C PRO A 32 -4.37 -2.94 2.25
N LYS A 33 -5.43 -2.20 2.54
CA LYS A 33 -6.43 -1.81 1.53
C LYS A 33 -5.88 -0.85 0.46
N THR A 34 -4.95 0.03 0.83
CA THR A 34 -4.31 0.93 -0.14
C THR A 34 -3.23 0.20 -0.91
N ALA A 35 -2.46 -0.67 -0.24
CA ALA A 35 -1.49 -1.53 -0.88
C ALA A 35 -2.14 -2.43 -1.95
N GLY A 36 -3.27 -3.08 -1.65
CA GLY A 36 -4.01 -3.88 -2.64
C GLY A 36 -4.39 -3.07 -3.88
N ARG A 37 -4.97 -1.87 -3.69
CA ARG A 37 -5.30 -0.97 -4.80
C ARG A 37 -4.09 -0.54 -5.64
N ILE A 38 -2.93 -0.36 -5.02
CA ILE A 38 -1.69 -0.08 -5.75
C ILE A 38 -1.34 -1.33 -6.56
N LEU A 39 -1.23 -2.49 -5.91
CA LEU A 39 -0.75 -3.75 -6.52
C LEU A 39 -1.65 -4.31 -7.63
N GLU A 40 -2.94 -3.95 -7.64
CA GLU A 40 -3.88 -4.25 -8.73
C GLU A 40 -3.58 -3.45 -10.02
N MET A 41 -2.76 -2.39 -9.96
CA MET A 41 -2.40 -1.59 -11.12
C MET A 41 -1.37 -2.32 -12.00
N VAL A 42 -1.36 -1.96 -13.30
CA VAL A 42 -0.29 -2.39 -14.21
C VAL A 42 0.93 -1.52 -14.00
N PHE A 43 2.10 -2.15 -13.92
CA PHE A 43 3.40 -1.49 -13.81
C PHE A 43 4.34 -2.01 -14.89
N ALA A 44 5.11 -1.12 -15.51
CA ALA A 44 6.19 -1.49 -16.42
C ALA A 44 7.41 -2.05 -15.67
N ASP A 45 7.73 -1.46 -14.50
CA ASP A 45 8.91 -1.78 -13.69
C ASP A 45 8.66 -1.52 -12.18
N GLU A 46 9.65 -1.87 -11.36
CA GLU A 46 9.59 -1.64 -9.91
C GLU A 46 9.67 -0.16 -9.51
N ASP A 47 10.27 0.67 -10.35
CA ASP A 47 10.33 2.12 -10.12
C ASP A 47 8.92 2.74 -10.25
N GLU A 48 8.11 2.26 -11.19
CA GLU A 48 6.73 2.70 -11.34
C GLU A 48 5.90 2.33 -10.10
N LEU A 49 6.06 1.12 -9.57
CA LEU A 49 5.44 0.73 -8.29
C LEU A 49 5.86 1.71 -7.18
N THR A 50 7.16 1.98 -7.05
CA THR A 50 7.68 2.90 -6.03
C THR A 50 7.11 4.31 -6.17
N ARG A 51 7.02 4.83 -7.40
CA ARG A 51 6.39 6.16 -7.67
C ARG A 51 4.91 6.19 -7.27
N LYS A 52 4.17 5.09 -7.49
CA LYS A 52 2.76 5.01 -7.09
C LYS A 52 2.62 4.98 -5.57
N VAL A 53 3.47 4.22 -4.87
CA VAL A 53 3.54 4.20 -3.40
C VAL A 53 3.80 5.62 -2.88
N PHE A 54 4.84 6.28 -3.41
CA PHE A 54 5.17 7.66 -3.03
C PHE A 54 4.03 8.65 -3.29
N GLY A 55 3.29 8.48 -4.40
CA GLY A 55 2.09 9.28 -4.69
C GLY A 55 1.01 9.14 -3.62
N GLU A 56 0.78 7.94 -3.10
CA GLU A 56 -0.15 7.71 -1.99
C GLU A 56 0.37 8.27 -0.67
N GLU A 57 1.69 8.22 -0.41
CA GLU A 57 2.29 8.86 0.77
C GLU A 57 2.09 10.39 0.76
N ILE A 58 2.28 11.04 -0.40
CA ILE A 58 2.00 12.48 -0.56
C ILE A 58 0.52 12.75 -0.30
N ARG A 59 -0.39 11.94 -0.86
CA ARG A 59 -1.84 12.09 -0.64
C ARG A 59 -2.19 11.95 0.83
N TYR A 60 -1.62 10.96 1.52
CA TYR A 60 -1.79 10.77 2.96
C TYR A 60 -1.29 12.01 3.71
N ALA A 61 -0.07 12.46 3.47
CA ALA A 61 0.50 13.64 4.13
C ALA A 61 -0.35 14.90 3.94
N ARG A 62 -0.88 15.13 2.73
CA ARG A 62 -1.74 16.27 2.39
C ARG A 62 -3.11 16.22 3.07
N THR A 63 -3.70 15.03 3.18
CA THR A 63 -5.08 14.87 3.67
C THR A 63 -5.16 14.60 5.16
N ARG A 64 -4.11 14.03 5.77
CA ARG A 64 -4.08 13.62 7.17
C ARG A 64 -4.41 14.73 8.16
N ARG A 65 -4.09 15.99 7.83
CA ARG A 65 -4.41 17.19 8.63
C ARG A 65 -5.91 17.51 8.74
N PHE A 66 -6.75 16.89 7.91
CA PHE A 66 -8.20 17.10 7.89
C PHE A 66 -8.98 15.92 8.49
N TRP A 67 -8.28 14.96 9.13
CA TRP A 67 -8.88 13.71 9.64
C TRP A 67 -9.12 13.76 11.16
N ASP A 68 -9.12 14.97 11.72
CA ASP A 68 -9.58 15.26 13.09
C ASP A 68 -11.10 15.51 13.09
#